data_AF-A0A819XRV5-F1
#
_entry.id   AF-A0A819XRV5-F1
#
_cell.length_a   1.000
_cell.length_b   1.000
_cell.length_c   1.000
_cell.angle_alpha   90.00
_cell.angle_beta   90.00
_cell.angle_gamma   90.00
#
_symmetry.space_group_name_H-M   'P 1'
#
loop_
_entity.id
_entity.type
_entity.pdbx_description
1 polymer ?
#
loop_
_entity_poly.entity_id
_entity_poly.type
_entity_poly.pdbx_seq_one_letter_code
_entity_poly.pdbx_strand_id
1 'polypeptide(L)'
;MTWNNHLLIIFIFTSIISIYSDELSDLNKKFISTYDHARDYLISITNPLIICNGDNVIIIHRGKRYQEQVIPKLYHDLKSISHMPFKIYLTVMFNLGTLSDDNYTELKQYLQDIRSIRNSIQFPIDIQQTQYDIIDLSIEYLETILKTKFIDQTQLNEFCQQARHLFSVNIDLAAR
;
A
#
# COMPACT_ATOMS: atom_id res chain seq x y z
N MET A 1 27.61 16.66 20.80
CA MET A 1 26.68 17.13 19.75
C MET A 1 25.44 16.27 19.83
N THR A 2 24.45 16.71 20.59
CA THR A 2 23.24 15.93 20.92
C THR A 2 22.21 16.12 19.82
N TRP A 3 21.82 15.03 19.16
CA TRP A 3 20.72 15.01 18.20
C TRP A 3 19.40 15.02 18.96
N ASN A 4 18.68 16.14 18.93
CA ASN A 4 17.29 16.18 19.39
C ASN A 4 16.41 15.57 18.29
N ASN A 5 15.93 14.34 18.53
CA ASN A 5 15.00 13.64 17.66
C ASN A 5 13.59 14.24 17.79
N HIS A 6 13.24 15.19 16.92
CA HIS A 6 11.85 15.53 16.65
C HIS A 6 11.53 15.14 15.20
N LEU A 7 10.97 13.95 15.02
CA LEU A 7 10.29 13.57 13.78
C LEU A 7 9.01 14.41 13.69
N LEU A 8 9.00 15.40 12.80
CA LEU A 8 7.86 16.27 12.56
C LEU A 8 7.12 15.79 11.30
N ILE A 9 5.87 15.35 11.45
CA ILE A 9 5.01 14.98 10.32
C ILE A 9 4.36 16.27 9.79
N ILE A 10 4.75 16.68 8.58
CA ILE A 10 4.12 17.80 7.87
C ILE A 10 3.16 17.23 6.83
N PHE A 11 1.85 17.43 7.03
CA PHE A 11 0.84 17.10 6.03
C PHE A 11 0.86 18.16 4.92
N ILE A 12 1.21 17.76 3.70
CA ILE A 12 1.08 18.60 2.50
C ILE A 12 -0.31 18.35 1.90
N PHE A 13 -1.23 19.30 2.06
CA PHE A 13 -2.53 19.24 1.38
C PHE A 13 -2.38 19.70 -0.07
N THR A 14 -2.71 18.85 -1.02
CA THR A 14 -2.95 19.27 -2.41
C THR A 14 -4.29 20.01 -2.46
N SER A 15 -4.30 21.19 -3.06
CA SER A 15 -5.49 22.03 -3.17
C SER A 15 -6.56 21.32 -4.01
N ILE A 16 -7.59 20.80 -3.36
CA ILE A 16 -8.84 20.42 -4.00
C ILE A 16 -9.57 21.73 -4.32
N ILE A 17 -9.93 21.93 -5.60
CA ILE A 17 -10.77 23.05 -6.03
C ILE A 17 -12.11 22.91 -5.29
N SER A 18 -12.34 23.77 -4.32
CA SER A 18 -13.54 23.77 -3.48
C SER A 18 -14.64 24.58 -4.16
N ILE A 19 -15.72 23.91 -4.56
CA ILE A 19 -16.94 24.52 -5.10
C ILE A 19 -17.92 24.79 -3.93
N TYR A 20 -17.50 25.63 -2.98
CA TYR A 20 -18.35 26.02 -1.84
C TYR A 20 -18.60 27.54 -1.81
N SER A 21 -19.69 27.93 -1.16
CA SER A 21 -20.15 29.32 -1.00
C SER A 21 -19.04 30.28 -0.55
N ASP A 22 -19.17 31.55 -0.94
CA ASP A 22 -18.15 32.59 -0.74
C ASP A 22 -17.64 32.69 0.70
N GLU A 23 -18.50 32.46 1.70
CA GLU A 23 -18.12 32.49 3.13
C GLU A 23 -17.21 31.32 3.54
N LEU A 24 -17.47 30.10 3.05
CA LEU A 24 -16.62 28.94 3.31
C LEU A 24 -15.30 29.04 2.55
N SER A 25 -15.32 29.62 1.35
CA SER A 25 -14.13 29.93 0.57
C SER A 25 -13.22 30.91 1.33
N ASP A 26 -13.79 31.97 1.90
CA ASP A 26 -13.02 32.97 2.66
C ASP A 26 -12.48 32.43 3.98
N LEU A 27 -13.24 31.58 4.68
CA LEU A 27 -12.74 30.88 5.85
C LEU A 27 -11.58 29.93 5.50
N ASN A 28 -11.69 29.21 4.38
CA ASN A 28 -10.63 28.34 3.89
C ASN A 28 -9.36 29.12 3.51
N LYS A 29 -9.48 30.30 2.88
CA LYS A 29 -8.33 31.18 2.59
C LYS A 29 -7.62 31.63 3.87
N LYS A 30 -8.37 31.98 4.92
CA LYS A 30 -7.78 32.34 6.23
C LYS A 30 -7.03 31.17 6.87
N PHE A 31 -7.58 29.96 6.76
CA PHE A 31 -6.89 28.75 7.19
C PHE A 31 -5.59 28.53 6.41
N ILE A 32 -5.65 28.57 5.06
CA ILE A 32 -4.48 28.38 4.20
C ILE A 32 -3.39 29.40 4.54
N SER A 33 -3.73 30.68 4.70
CA SER A 33 -2.75 31.71 5.08
C SER A 33 -2.11 31.46 6.45
N THR A 34 -2.90 31.06 7.45
CA THR A 34 -2.38 30.72 8.78
C THR A 34 -1.47 29.49 8.72
N TYR A 35 -1.88 28.48 7.96
CA TYR A 35 -1.09 27.27 7.71
C TYR A 35 0.24 27.60 7.02
N ASP A 36 0.23 28.43 5.99
CA ASP A 36 1.43 28.85 5.26
C ASP A 36 2.42 29.56 6.18
N HIS A 37 1.95 30.49 7.03
CA HIS A 37 2.81 31.14 8.02
C HIS A 37 3.42 30.16 9.02
N ALA A 38 2.62 29.23 9.55
CA ALA A 38 3.10 28.21 10.48
C ALA A 38 4.14 27.29 9.81
N ARG A 39 3.88 26.87 8.57
CA ARG A 39 4.80 26.06 7.75
C ARG A 39 6.12 26.80 7.54
N ASP A 40 6.07 28.06 7.11
CA ASP A 40 7.27 28.83 6.79
C ASP A 40 8.12 29.10 8.05
N TYR A 41 7.46 29.39 9.18
CA TYR A 41 8.13 29.50 10.48
C TYR A 41 8.82 28.19 10.87
N LEU A 42 8.13 27.05 10.78
CA LEU A 42 8.69 25.74 11.09
C LEU A 42 9.88 25.37 10.19
N ILE A 43 9.79 25.66 8.88
CA ILE A 43 10.90 25.50 7.94
C ILE A 43 12.10 26.37 8.35
N SER A 44 11.86 27.59 8.82
CA SER A 44 12.95 28.52 9.20
C SER A 44 13.74 28.05 10.43
N ILE A 45 13.08 27.36 11.38
CA ILE A 45 13.70 26.91 12.63
C ILE A 45 14.17 25.45 12.59
N THR A 46 13.70 24.66 11.60
CA THR A 46 14.05 23.24 11.46
C THR A 46 15.09 23.06 10.36
N ASN A 47 16.31 22.69 10.72
CA ASN A 47 17.39 22.51 9.74
C ASN A 47 18.33 21.35 10.13
N PRO A 48 18.39 20.26 9.34
CA PRO A 48 17.62 19.99 8.14
C PRO A 48 16.15 19.65 8.45
N LEU A 49 15.23 20.08 7.59
CA LEU A 49 13.86 19.57 7.57
C LEU A 49 13.78 18.40 6.58
N ILE A 50 13.35 17.24 7.05
CA ILE A 50 13.17 16.02 6.24
C ILE A 50 11.68 15.72 6.18
N ILE A 51 11.14 15.61 4.96
CA ILE A 51 9.74 15.29 4.69
C ILE A 51 9.71 14.00 3.87
N CYS A 52 9.08 12.96 4.43
CA CYS A 52 8.77 11.74 3.70
C CYS A 52 7.35 11.86 3.13
N ASN A 53 7.21 11.92 1.81
CA ASN A 53 5.93 12.05 1.12
C ASN A 53 5.79 10.97 0.04
N GLY A 54 5.03 9.92 0.36
CA GLY A 54 4.90 8.74 -0.51
C GLY A 54 6.28 8.15 -0.80
N ASP A 55 6.62 8.06 -2.08
CA ASP A 55 7.91 7.52 -2.52
C ASP A 55 9.06 8.53 -2.44
N ASN A 56 8.78 9.79 -2.10
CA ASN A 56 9.77 10.86 -2.13
C ASN A 56 10.27 11.20 -0.73
N VAL A 57 11.57 11.43 -0.63
CA VAL A 57 12.18 12.16 0.49
C VAL A 57 12.56 13.54 0.01
N ILE A 58 12.04 14.56 0.70
CA ILE A 58 12.37 15.95 0.46
C ILE A 58 13.21 16.43 1.65
N ILE A 59 14.38 16.98 1.36
CA ILE A 59 15.26 17.59 2.36
C ILE A 59 15.31 19.09 2.09
N ILE A 60 14.97 19.90 3.08
CA ILE A 60 15.23 21.34 3.08
C ILE A 60 16.41 21.60 4.01
N HIS A 61 17.54 22.00 3.44
CA HIS A 61 18.76 22.29 4.19
C HIS A 61 19.39 23.60 3.72
N ARG A 62 19.59 24.55 4.65
CA ARG A 62 20.17 25.88 4.37
C ARG A 62 19.46 26.62 3.22
N GLY A 63 18.12 26.59 3.21
CA GLY A 63 17.30 27.24 2.18
C GLY A 63 17.28 26.53 0.82
N LYS A 64 17.95 25.38 0.69
CA LYS A 64 17.94 24.56 -0.53
C LYS A 64 17.03 23.35 -0.35
N ARG A 65 16.24 23.04 -1.38
CA ARG A 65 15.37 21.87 -1.44
C ARG A 65 16.01 20.79 -2.30
N TYR A 66 16.12 19.59 -1.75
CA TYR A 66 16.53 18.37 -2.42
C TYR A 66 15.35 17.41 -2.39
N GLN A 67 15.11 16.68 -3.47
CA GLN A 67 14.01 15.72 -3.55
C GLN A 67 14.47 14.52 -4.35
N GLU A 68 14.29 13.33 -3.78
CA GLU A 68 14.63 12.07 -4.41
C GLU A 68 13.49 11.06 -4.22
N GLN A 69 13.26 10.22 -5.23
CA GLN A 69 12.40 9.04 -5.09
C GLN A 69 13.22 7.92 -4.44
N VAL A 70 12.86 7.53 -3.23
CA VAL A 70 13.63 6.57 -2.41
C VAL A 70 13.02 5.18 -2.39
N ILE A 71 11.75 5.02 -2.79
CA ILE A 71 11.09 3.73 -2.84
C ILE A 71 11.26 3.14 -4.25
N PRO A 72 11.97 2.02 -4.41
CA PRO A 72 12.22 1.43 -5.73
C PRO A 72 10.94 0.79 -6.29
N LYS A 73 10.84 0.71 -7.63
CA LYS A 73 9.73 0.01 -8.29
C LYS A 73 9.54 -1.42 -7.78
N LEU A 74 10.64 -2.12 -7.49
CA LEU A 74 10.60 -3.49 -6.98
C LEU A 74 9.78 -3.59 -5.68
N TYR A 75 9.90 -2.62 -4.76
CA TYR A 75 9.09 -2.59 -3.54
C TYR A 75 7.58 -2.59 -3.86
N HIS A 76 7.16 -1.78 -4.84
CA HIS A 76 5.76 -1.71 -5.25
C HIS A 76 5.28 -2.99 -5.92
N ASP A 77 6.12 -3.63 -6.72
CA ASP A 77 5.81 -4.91 -7.34
C ASP A 77 5.62 -6.00 -6.26
N LEU A 78 6.57 -6.13 -5.32
CA LEU A 78 6.49 -7.08 -4.20
C LEU A 78 5.27 -6.85 -3.31
N LYS A 79 4.98 -5.58 -2.98
CA LYS A 79 3.79 -5.18 -2.22
C LYS A 79 2.51 -5.59 -2.94
N SER A 80 2.46 -5.38 -4.26
CA SER A 80 1.28 -5.71 -5.07
C SER A 80 1.04 -7.23 -5.12
N ILE A 81 2.09 -8.03 -5.23
CA ILE A 81 2.00 -9.50 -5.13
C ILE A 81 1.51 -9.92 -3.74
N SER A 82 2.06 -9.34 -2.66
CA SER A 82 1.62 -9.64 -1.30
C SER A 82 0.16 -9.25 -1.03
N HIS A 83 -0.39 -8.28 -1.76
CA HIS A 83 -1.82 -7.96 -1.64
C HIS A 83 -2.73 -9.04 -2.23
N MET A 84 -2.24 -9.96 -3.07
CA MET A 84 -3.09 -10.94 -3.72
C MET A 84 -3.84 -11.85 -2.76
N PRO A 85 -3.16 -12.59 -1.87
CA PRO A 85 -3.86 -13.43 -0.91
C PRO A 85 -4.59 -12.62 0.17
N PHE A 86 -4.12 -11.40 0.46
CA PHE A 86 -4.81 -10.51 1.40
C PHE A 86 -6.18 -10.05 0.87
N LYS A 87 -6.28 -9.70 -0.43
CA LYS A 87 -7.56 -9.37 -1.06
C LYS A 87 -8.55 -10.53 -0.96
N ILE A 88 -8.08 -11.76 -1.20
CA ILE A 88 -8.91 -12.97 -1.10
C ILE A 88 -9.45 -13.10 0.33
N TYR A 89 -8.56 -13.03 1.34
CA TYR A 89 -8.94 -13.07 2.74
C TYR A 89 -10.00 -12.02 3.10
N LEU A 90 -9.77 -10.75 2.73
CA LEU A 90 -10.70 -9.65 3.02
C LEU A 90 -12.08 -9.87 2.40
N THR A 91 -12.14 -10.52 1.24
CA THR A 91 -13.41 -10.83 0.56
C THR A 91 -14.22 -11.90 1.31
N VAL A 92 -13.54 -12.88 1.93
CA VAL A 92 -14.20 -14.07 2.49
C VAL A 92 -14.30 -14.07 4.02
N MET A 93 -13.48 -13.27 4.73
CA MET A 93 -13.32 -13.37 6.19
C MET A 93 -14.60 -13.14 7.01
N PHE A 94 -15.58 -12.39 6.46
CA PHE A 94 -16.82 -12.08 7.16
C PHE A 94 -17.97 -13.04 6.83
N ASN A 95 -17.81 -13.93 5.84
CA ASN A 95 -18.88 -14.77 5.31
C ASN A 95 -18.41 -16.21 5.12
N LEU A 96 -18.07 -16.88 6.23
CA LEU A 96 -17.71 -18.30 6.21
C LEU A 96 -18.90 -19.18 5.80
N GLY A 97 -18.60 -20.35 5.24
CA GLY A 97 -19.62 -21.25 4.72
C GLY A 97 -19.95 -20.95 3.26
N THR A 98 -21.24 -20.83 2.91
CA THR A 98 -21.65 -20.67 1.51
C THR A 98 -21.14 -19.36 0.91
N LEU A 99 -20.44 -19.47 -0.23
CA LEU A 99 -19.98 -18.32 -0.98
C LEU A 99 -21.17 -17.62 -1.67
N SER A 100 -21.36 -16.33 -1.40
CA SER A 100 -22.40 -15.53 -2.05
C SER A 100 -22.14 -15.38 -3.55
N ASP A 101 -23.20 -15.14 -4.34
CA ASP A 101 -23.07 -14.98 -5.79
C ASP A 101 -22.23 -13.74 -6.18
N ASP A 102 -22.31 -12.67 -5.40
CA ASP A 102 -21.49 -11.46 -5.58
C ASP A 102 -20.00 -11.77 -5.36
N ASN A 103 -19.66 -12.41 -4.23
CA ASN A 103 -18.29 -12.81 -3.95
C ASN A 103 -17.79 -13.84 -4.96
N TYR A 104 -18.64 -14.78 -5.39
CA TYR A 104 -18.29 -15.75 -6.43
C TYR A 104 -17.90 -15.06 -7.74
N THR A 105 -18.71 -14.10 -8.19
CA THR A 105 -18.47 -13.35 -9.42
C THR A 105 -17.18 -12.54 -9.34
N GLU A 106 -16.98 -11.83 -8.23
CA GLU A 106 -15.77 -11.04 -8.00
C GLU A 106 -14.51 -11.91 -7.95
N LEU A 107 -14.53 -12.99 -7.17
CA LEU A 107 -13.37 -13.88 -7.00
C LEU A 107 -13.07 -14.67 -8.28
N LYS A 108 -14.09 -15.00 -9.07
CA LYS A 108 -13.90 -15.62 -10.39
C LYS A 108 -13.22 -14.68 -11.38
N GLN A 109 -13.61 -13.41 -11.42
CA GLN A 109 -12.91 -12.42 -12.24
C GLN A 109 -11.46 -12.26 -11.74
N TYR A 110 -11.28 -12.15 -10.43
CA TYR A 110 -9.97 -11.97 -9.84
C TYR A 110 -9.02 -13.16 -10.11
N LEU A 111 -9.53 -14.40 -10.12
CA LEU A 111 -8.77 -15.58 -10.53
C LEU A 111 -8.26 -15.47 -11.98
N GLN A 112 -9.08 -14.93 -12.90
CA GLN A 112 -8.67 -14.71 -14.29
C GLN A 112 -7.54 -13.67 -14.36
N ASP A 113 -7.67 -12.57 -13.63
CA ASP A 113 -6.69 -11.49 -13.59
C ASP A 113 -5.35 -12.01 -13.05
N ILE A 114 -5.37 -12.75 -11.93
CA ILE A 114 -4.16 -13.33 -11.32
C ILE A 114 -3.48 -14.30 -12.30
N ARG A 115 -4.22 -15.17 -12.98
CA ARG A 115 -3.66 -16.09 -13.99
C ARG A 115 -3.02 -15.34 -15.17
N SER A 116 -3.63 -14.25 -15.62
CA SER A 116 -3.06 -13.40 -16.67
C SER A 116 -1.74 -12.77 -16.22
N ILE A 117 -1.69 -12.27 -14.99
CA ILE A 117 -0.45 -11.73 -14.40
C ILE A 117 0.60 -12.83 -14.28
N ARG A 118 0.25 -14.00 -13.74
CA ARG A 118 1.15 -15.14 -13.55
C ARG A 118 1.90 -15.55 -14.82
N ASN A 119 1.22 -15.45 -15.97
CA ASN A 119 1.76 -15.81 -17.28
C ASN A 119 2.62 -14.71 -17.93
N SER A 120 2.48 -13.46 -17.50
CA SER A 120 3.10 -12.30 -18.16
C SER A 120 4.19 -11.63 -17.33
N ILE A 121 4.08 -11.68 -16.00
CA ILE A 121 5.01 -11.00 -15.11
C ILE A 121 6.34 -11.74 -15.05
N GLN A 122 7.43 -10.99 -14.99
CA GLN A 122 8.78 -11.50 -14.81
C GLN A 122 9.43 -10.78 -13.64
N PHE A 123 10.21 -11.51 -12.86
CA PHE A 123 10.95 -11.02 -11.72
C PHE A 123 12.43 -11.36 -11.87
N PRO A 124 13.34 -10.60 -11.23
CA PRO A 124 14.72 -11.02 -11.04
C PRO A 124 14.81 -12.46 -10.50
N ILE A 125 15.76 -13.21 -11.02
CA ILE A 125 15.87 -14.67 -10.82
C ILE A 125 15.99 -15.07 -9.33
N ASP A 126 16.57 -14.20 -8.51
CA ASP A 126 16.81 -14.41 -7.09
C ASP A 126 15.54 -14.30 -6.23
N ILE A 127 14.50 -13.64 -6.72
CA ILE A 127 13.22 -13.45 -6.00
C ILE A 127 12.02 -14.07 -6.71
N GLN A 128 12.21 -14.55 -7.95
CA GLN A 128 11.14 -15.01 -8.84
C GLN A 128 10.31 -16.13 -8.22
N GLN A 129 10.96 -17.14 -7.63
CA GLN A 129 10.26 -18.30 -7.09
C GLN A 129 9.29 -17.90 -5.98
N THR A 130 9.74 -17.06 -5.02
CA THR A 130 8.87 -16.58 -3.93
C THR A 130 7.64 -15.83 -4.45
N GLN A 131 7.79 -15.04 -5.53
CA GLN A 131 6.64 -14.33 -6.09
C GLN A 131 5.66 -15.30 -6.75
N TYR A 132 6.16 -16.30 -7.46
CA TYR A 132 5.32 -17.35 -8.03
C TYR A 132 4.64 -18.18 -6.97
N ASP A 133 5.30 -18.52 -5.87
CA ASP A 133 4.69 -19.26 -4.76
C ASP A 133 3.50 -18.50 -4.15
N ILE A 134 3.59 -17.17 -4.01
CA ILE A 134 2.47 -16.34 -3.51
C ILE A 134 1.30 -16.33 -4.49
N ILE A 135 1.60 -16.20 -5.78
CA ILE A 135 0.59 -16.17 -6.83
C ILE A 135 -0.10 -17.53 -6.93
N ASP A 136 0.67 -18.61 -6.95
CA ASP A 136 0.19 -19.97 -7.11
C ASP A 136 -0.64 -20.40 -5.89
N LEU A 137 -0.21 -20.07 -4.66
CA LEU A 137 -1.02 -20.23 -3.45
C LEU A 137 -2.39 -19.52 -3.54
N SER A 138 -2.40 -18.30 -4.10
CA SER A 138 -3.63 -17.52 -4.29
C SER A 138 -4.57 -18.17 -5.32
N ILE A 139 -4.01 -18.68 -6.42
CA ILE A 139 -4.75 -19.40 -7.46
C ILE A 139 -5.37 -20.68 -6.88
N GLU A 140 -4.59 -21.50 -6.19
CA GLU A 140 -5.03 -22.79 -5.64
C GLU A 140 -6.18 -22.62 -4.64
N TYR A 141 -6.08 -21.62 -3.76
CA TYR A 141 -7.15 -21.35 -2.79
C TYR A 141 -8.43 -20.85 -3.48
N LEU A 142 -8.31 -19.93 -4.46
CA LEU A 142 -9.45 -19.47 -5.26
C LEU A 142 -10.14 -20.60 -6.02
N GLU A 143 -9.37 -21.47 -6.67
CA GLU A 143 -9.91 -22.63 -7.38
C GLU A 143 -10.70 -23.54 -6.45
N THR A 144 -10.19 -23.76 -5.24
CA THR A 144 -10.85 -24.57 -4.22
C THR A 144 -12.21 -23.98 -3.85
N ILE A 145 -12.25 -22.72 -3.39
CA ILE A 145 -13.50 -22.11 -2.92
C ILE A 145 -14.51 -21.83 -4.05
N LEU A 146 -14.05 -21.59 -5.28
CA LEU A 146 -14.94 -21.42 -6.44
C LEU A 146 -15.52 -22.76 -6.91
N LYS A 147 -14.77 -23.86 -6.78
CA LYS A 147 -15.25 -25.21 -7.12
C LYS A 147 -16.25 -25.71 -6.10
N THR A 148 -15.97 -25.54 -4.81
CA THR A 148 -16.85 -26.01 -3.72
C THR A 148 -18.01 -25.06 -3.46
N LYS A 149 -17.87 -23.77 -3.82
CA LYS A 149 -18.73 -22.67 -3.39
C LYS A 149 -18.88 -22.60 -1.86
N PHE A 150 -17.84 -23.03 -1.15
CA PHE A 150 -17.82 -23.13 0.30
C PHE A 150 -16.47 -22.66 0.83
N ILE A 151 -16.51 -21.76 1.81
CA ILE A 151 -15.37 -21.22 2.53
C ILE A 151 -15.25 -21.99 3.85
N ASP A 152 -14.33 -22.96 3.87
CA ASP A 152 -14.00 -23.70 5.08
C ASP A 152 -13.03 -22.90 5.96
N GLN A 153 -13.33 -22.80 7.26
CA GLN A 153 -12.52 -22.03 8.21
C GLN A 153 -11.11 -22.62 8.39
N THR A 154 -10.98 -23.94 8.38
CA THR A 154 -9.69 -24.62 8.56
C THR A 154 -8.80 -24.34 7.36
N GLN A 155 -9.33 -24.50 6.15
CA GLN A 155 -8.62 -24.18 4.91
C GLN A 155 -8.27 -22.69 4.80
N LEU A 156 -9.18 -21.79 5.22
CA LEU A 156 -8.88 -20.35 5.26
C LEU A 156 -7.72 -20.03 6.22
N ASN A 157 -7.68 -20.69 7.38
CA ASN A 157 -6.60 -20.51 8.34
C ASN A 157 -5.26 -21.03 7.81
N GLU A 158 -5.26 -22.21 7.18
CA GLU A 158 -4.08 -22.79 6.54
C GLU A 158 -3.54 -21.90 5.41
N PHE A 159 -4.43 -21.39 4.56
CA PHE A 159 -4.11 -20.42 3.52
C PHE A 159 -3.47 -19.16 4.11
N CYS A 160 -4.06 -18.57 5.15
CA CYS A 160 -3.52 -17.40 5.83
C CYS A 160 -2.13 -17.67 6.44
N GLN A 161 -1.92 -18.86 7.01
CA GLN A 161 -0.65 -19.24 7.61
C GLN A 161 0.46 -19.35 6.55
N GLN A 162 0.17 -20.00 5.43
CA GLN A 162 1.09 -20.13 4.30
C GLN A 162 1.41 -18.75 3.69
N ALA A 163 0.38 -17.93 3.45
CA ALA A 163 0.56 -16.58 2.93
C ALA A 163 1.44 -15.73 3.86
N ARG A 164 1.22 -15.80 5.18
CA ARG A 164 2.04 -15.09 6.17
C ARG A 164 3.52 -15.49 6.13
N HIS A 165 3.81 -16.78 5.92
CA HIS A 165 5.19 -17.23 5.80
C HIS A 165 5.88 -16.58 4.58
N LEU A 166 5.22 -16.61 3.43
CA LEU A 166 5.72 -16.00 2.20
C LEU A 166 5.84 -14.47 2.30
N PHE A 167 4.91 -13.81 3.00
CA PHE A 167 4.98 -12.36 3.26
C PHE A 167 6.21 -11.96 4.05
N SER A 168 6.62 -12.77 5.04
CA SER A 168 7.83 -12.48 5.80
C SER A 168 9.06 -12.43 4.89
N VAL A 169 9.15 -13.35 3.93
CA VAL A 169 10.22 -13.36 2.93
C VAL A 169 10.14 -12.11 2.04
N ASN A 170 8.94 -11.73 1.58
CA ASN A 170 8.76 -10.50 0.79
C ASN A 170 9.12 -9.22 1.54
N ILE A 171 8.84 -9.15 2.85
CA ILE A 171 9.24 -8.01 3.69
C ILE A 171 10.76 -7.90 3.74
N ASP A 172 11.46 -9.03 3.94
CA ASP A 172 12.93 -9.04 3.97
C ASP A 172 13.53 -8.66 2.62
N LEU A 173 12.94 -9.10 1.51
CA LEU A 173 13.35 -8.72 0.16
C LEU A 173 13.10 -7.24 -0.14
N ALA A 174 11.98 -6.69 0.33
CA ALA A 174 11.60 -5.30 0.14
C ALA A 174 12.41 -4.30 1.00
N ALA A 175 13.10 -4.80 2.03
CA ALA A 175 13.96 -4.01 2.92
C ALA A 175 15.42 -3.91 2.45
N ARG A 176 15.79 -4.61 1.36
CA ARG A 176 17.12 -4.58 0.75
C ARG A 176 17.24 -3.44 -0.26
#